data_AF-A0A6H5HQB8-F1
#
_entry.id   AF-A0A6H5HQB8-F1
#
_cell.length_a   1.000
_cell.length_b   1.000
_cell.length_c   1.000
_cell.angle_alpha   90.00
_cell.angle_beta   90.00
_cell.angle_gamma   90.00
#
_symmetry.space_group_name_H-M   'P 1'
#
loop_
_entity.id
_entity.type
_entity.pdbx_description
1 polymer ?
#
loop_
_entity_poly.entity_id
_entity_poly.type
_entity_poly.pdbx_seq_one_letter_code
_entity_poly.pdbx_strand_id
1 'polypeptide(L)' 'MFRCRKSQGVYDQCMLDNMGLERPHWGYFSKAKIHDTKRPKPPPPEIQVYPDATPALPDDYPRHPNKYGGYYAHQ' A
#
# COMPACT_ATOMS: atom_id res chain seq x y z
N MET A 1 -25.33 -8.79 -7.02
CA MET A 1 -24.80 -7.43 -7.29
C MET A 1 -25.54 -6.71 -8.46
N PHE A 2 -26.86 -6.88 -8.64
CA PHE A 2 -27.61 -6.28 -9.77
C PHE A 2 -28.97 -5.67 -9.36
N ARG A 3 -29.18 -5.41 -8.08
CA ARG A 3 -30.51 -5.03 -7.56
C ARG A 3 -30.94 -3.59 -7.90
N CYS A 4 -30.04 -2.74 -8.41
CA CYS A 4 -30.29 -1.30 -8.54
C CYS A 4 -30.06 -0.71 -9.95
N ARG A 5 -30.04 -1.53 -11.02
CA ARG A 5 -29.80 -1.00 -12.38
C ARG A 5 -30.91 -0.08 -12.88
N LYS A 6 -32.17 -0.31 -12.46
CA LYS A 6 -33.31 0.54 -12.82
C LYS A 6 -33.18 1.94 -12.22
N SER A 7 -32.90 2.04 -10.92
CA SER A 7 -32.70 3.33 -10.25
C SER A 7 -31.42 4.03 -10.69
N GLN A 8 -30.36 3.28 -10.99
CA GLN A 8 -29.14 3.83 -11.56
C GLN A 8 -29.40 4.54 -12.90
N GLY A 9 -30.18 3.94 -13.81
CA GLY A 9 -30.50 4.57 -15.10
C GLY A 9 -31.25 5.90 -14.94
N VAL A 10 -32.23 5.95 -14.03
CA VAL A 10 -32.98 7.19 -13.75
C VAL A 10 -32.07 8.28 -13.19
N TYR A 11 -31.17 7.91 -12.27
CA TYR A 11 -30.20 8.84 -11.70
C TYR A 11 -29.19 9.34 -12.74
N ASP A 12 -28.56 8.43 -13.49
CA ASP A 12 -27.56 8.79 -14.50
C ASP A 12 -28.16 9.72 -15.57
N GLN A 13 -29.42 9.49 -15.98
CA GLN A 13 -30.13 10.37 -16.91
C GLN A 13 -30.37 11.77 -16.31
N CYS A 14 -30.86 11.85 -15.07
CA CYS A 14 -31.11 13.12 -14.39
C CYS A 14 -29.83 13.96 -14.24
N MET A 15 -28.70 13.32 -13.94
CA MET A 15 -27.39 13.98 -13.82
C MET A 15 -26.88 14.50 -15.18
N LEU A 16 -27.11 13.74 -16.24
CA LEU A 16 -26.75 14.13 -17.60
C LEU A 16 -27.57 15.34 -18.06
N ASP A 17 -28.89 15.30 -17.90
CA ASP A 17 -29.79 16.32 -18.44
C ASP A 17 -29.68 17.66 -17.70
N ASN A 18 -29.53 17.63 -16.38
CA ASN A 18 -29.55 18.85 -15.55
C ASN A 18 -28.16 19.42 -15.24
N MET A 19 -27.11 18.60 -15.30
CA MET A 19 -25.75 19.01 -14.94
C MET A 19 -24.70 18.68 -16.02
N GLY A 20 -25.09 18.03 -17.11
CA GLY A 20 -24.14 17.61 -18.15
C GLY A 20 -23.10 16.59 -17.66
N LEU A 21 -23.40 15.86 -16.58
CA LEU A 21 -22.47 14.92 -15.96
C LEU A 21 -22.69 13.51 -16.48
N GLU A 22 -21.83 13.08 -17.40
CA GLU A 22 -21.85 11.70 -17.90
C GLU A 22 -21.21 10.72 -16.90
N ARG A 23 -21.79 9.52 -16.80
CA ARG A 23 -21.25 8.45 -15.97
C ARG A 23 -19.88 8.00 -16.51
N PRO A 24 -18.81 7.99 -15.70
CA PRO A 24 -17.51 7.53 -16.15
C PRO A 24 -17.50 6.06 -16.59
N HIS A 25 -16.71 5.76 -17.62
CA HIS A 25 -16.48 4.40 -18.10
C HIS A 25 -15.81 3.51 -17.03
N TRP A 26 -15.92 2.20 -17.24
CA TRP A 26 -15.26 1.22 -16.39
C TRP A 26 -13.74 1.43 -16.41
N GLY A 27 -13.11 1.48 -15.23
CA GLY A 27 -11.67 1.73 -15.08
C GLY A 27 -11.26 3.21 -15.06
N TYR A 28 -12.18 4.17 -15.22
CA TYR A 28 -11.87 5.60 -15.11
C TYR A 28 -11.13 5.96 -13.81
N PHE A 29 -11.54 5.36 -12.70
CA PHE A 29 -10.97 5.57 -11.37
C PHE A 29 -9.70 4.75 -11.10
N SER A 30 -9.38 3.79 -11.96
CA SER A 30 -8.16 2.99 -11.85
C SER A 30 -6.98 3.66 -12.57
N LYS A 31 -7.22 4.72 -13.34
CA LYS A 31 -6.17 5.49 -14.02
C LYS A 31 -5.53 6.47 -13.06
N ALA A 32 -4.20 6.55 -13.07
CA ALA A 32 -3.44 7.54 -12.31
C ALA A 32 -3.91 8.96 -12.69
N LYS A 33 -4.19 9.78 -11.67
CA LYS A 33 -4.54 11.19 -11.83
C LYS A 33 -3.33 12.01 -11.41
N ILE A 34 -2.73 12.72 -12.36
CA ILE A 34 -1.60 13.62 -12.09
C ILE A 34 -2.20 14.96 -11.67
N HIS A 35 -1.82 15.43 -10.48
CA HIS A 35 -2.30 16.69 -9.92
C HIS A 35 -1.18 17.72 -9.91
N ASP A 36 -1.32 18.76 -10.73
CA ASP A 36 -0.40 19.89 -10.72
C ASP A 36 -0.76 20.82 -9.56
N THR A 37 0.15 20.97 -8.61
CA THR A 37 -0.06 21.81 -7.43
C THR A 37 1.09 22.79 -7.25
N LYS A 38 0.77 23.99 -6.73
CA LYS A 38 1.76 25.04 -6.43
C LYS A 38 2.49 24.83 -5.10
N ARG A 39 2.01 23.91 -4.26
CA ARG A 39 2.58 23.64 -2.94
C ARG A 39 3.98 23.02 -3.09
N PRO A 40 4.97 23.42 -2.28
CA PRO A 40 6.28 22.75 -2.32
C PRO A 40 6.16 21.27 -1.96
N LYS A 41 7.02 20.45 -2.56
CA LYS A 41 7.13 19.02 -2.26
C LYS A 41 7.46 18.84 -0.75
N PRO A 42 6.85 17.87 -0.06
CA PRO A 42 7.24 17.54 1.31
C PRO A 42 8.75 17.25 1.41
N PRO A 43 9.39 17.56 2.56
CA PRO A 43 10.77 17.19 2.78
C PRO A 43 10.95 15.67 2.67
N PRO A 44 12.14 15.17 2.27
CA PRO A 44 12.43 13.74 2.26
C PRO A 44 12.22 13.12 3.65
N PRO A 45 11.79 11.85 3.72
CA PRO A 45 11.70 11.15 5.00
C PRO A 45 13.08 11.10 5.66
N GLU A 46 13.11 11.29 6.97
CA GLU A 46 14.33 11.15 7.76
C GLU A 46 14.81 9.70 7.70
N ILE A 47 16.09 9.50 7.37
CA ILE A 47 16.71 8.18 7.42
C ILE A 47 16.84 7.81 8.89
N GLN A 48 16.19 6.73 9.31
CA GLN A 48 16.35 6.19 10.65
C GLN A 48 17.76 5.61 10.77
N VAL A 49 18.66 6.36 11.42
CA VAL A 49 19.99 5.88 11.80
C VAL A 49 19.89 5.32 13.21
N TYR A 50 19.98 4.00 13.34
CA TYR A 50 20.08 3.37 14.64
C TYR A 50 21.50 3.63 15.18
N PRO A 51 21.65 4.25 16.37
CA PRO A 51 22.93 4.79 16.81
C PRO A 51 24.00 3.72 17.05
N ASP A 52 23.62 2.46 17.32
CA ASP A 52 24.58 1.41 17.61
C ASP A 52 24.08 0.07 17.07
N ALA A 53 24.79 -0.51 16.10
CA ALA A 53 24.75 -1.95 15.94
C ALA A 53 25.34 -2.55 17.22
N THR A 54 24.64 -3.49 17.86
CA THR A 54 25.24 -4.25 18.96
C THR A 54 26.58 -4.79 18.49
N PRO A 55 27.69 -4.51 19.20
CA PRO A 55 29.01 -4.98 18.79
C PRO A 55 28.95 -6.50 18.63
N ALA A 56 29.70 -7.01 17.65
CA ALA A 56 29.84 -8.45 17.50
C ALA A 56 30.31 -9.05 18.83
N LEU A 57 29.77 -10.22 19.18
CA LEU A 57 30.28 -10.96 20.34
C LEU A 57 31.79 -11.22 20.13
N PRO A 58 32.62 -11.11 21.18
CA PRO A 58 34.04 -11.48 21.11
C PRO A 58 34.23 -12.89 20.53
N ASP A 59 35.32 -13.13 19.82
CA ASP A 59 35.61 -14.46 19.24
C ASP A 59 35.68 -15.57 20.30
N ASP A 60 36.10 -15.20 21.52
CA ASP A 60 36.18 -16.06 22.71
C ASP A 60 34.85 -16.24 23.45
N TYR A 61 33.75 -15.65 22.96
CA TYR A 61 32.44 -15.79 23.61
C TYR A 61 31.97 -17.26 23.57
N PRO A 62 31.53 -17.84 24.70
CA PRO A 62 31.16 -19.24 24.79
C PRO A 62 30.01 -19.57 23.84
N ARG A 63 30.30 -20.39 22.82
CA ARG A 63 29.29 -20.95 21.93
C ARG A 63 28.71 -22.20 22.56
N HIS A 64 27.55 -22.06 23.18
CA HIS A 64 26.81 -23.22 23.69
C HIS A 64 26.33 -24.10 22.53
N PRO A 65 26.33 -25.44 22.68
CA PRO A 65 25.68 -26.30 21.71
C PRO A 65 24.18 -25.98 21.62
N ASN A 66 23.60 -26.21 20.46
CA ASN A 66 22.16 -26.05 20.28
C ASN A 66 21.39 -26.95 21.25
N LYS A 67 20.44 -26.36 21.99
CA LYS A 67 19.65 -27.09 23.00
C LYS A 67 18.89 -28.29 22.42
N TYR A 68 18.52 -28.23 21.14
CA TYR A 68 17.64 -29.20 20.48
C TYR A 68 18.30 -29.94 19.31
N GLY A 69 19.62 -29.87 19.16
CA GLY A 69 20.30 -30.47 18.00
C GLY A 69 20.02 -29.74 16.67
N GLY A 70 20.53 -30.28 15.56
CA GLY A 70 20.24 -29.76 14.23
C GLY A 70 18.80 -30.09 13.83
N TYR A 71 18.08 -29.11 13.27
CA TYR A 71 16.76 -29.34 12.69
C TYR A 71 16.89 -30.10 11.37
N TYR A 72 17.20 -31.39 11.44
CA TYR A 72 17.10 -32.29 10.30
C TYR A 72 15.66 -32.78 10.23
N ALA A 73 14.96 -32.46 9.14
CA ALA A 73 13.71 -33.15 8.84
C ALA A 73 14.05 -34.62 8.60
N HIS A 74 13.58 -35.51 9.47
CA HIS A 74 13.71 -36.96 9.28
C HIS A 74 13.11 -37.33 7.92
N GLN A 75 13.96 -37.74 6.97
CA GLN A 75 13.54 -38.44 5.75
C GLN A 75 13.43 -39.93 6.03
#